data_AF-A0A1G5CT84-F1
#
_entry.id   AF-A0A1G5CT84-F1
#
_cell.length_a   1.000
_cell.length_b   1.000
_cell.length_c   1.000
_cell.angle_alpha   90.00
_cell.angle_beta   90.00
_cell.angle_gamma   90.00
#
_symmetry.space_group_name_H-M   'P 1'
#
loop_
_entity.id
_entity.type
_entity.pdbx_description
1 polymer ?
#
loop_
_entity_poly.entity_id
_entity_poly.type
_entity_poly.pdbx_seq_one_letter_code
_entity_poly.pdbx_strand_id
1 'polypeptide(L)'
;MKTNLLRAIMPLVLVLTLVSCSSDATEDLVMPADAATAKYDYNNDELALFDAINQYRESIGLSTLQPVEYVSYKSGQHNDYMISVNEISHDFFQERSQNIMAVVGASKVNENVAYNYSTANSVLNAWLNSPGHKANIEGDFTHFGASIRINPETGKKYYTNIFIKK
;
A
#
# COMPACT_ATOMS: atom_id res chain seq x y z
N MET A 1 -1.92 35.48 -67.29
CA MET A 1 -0.57 36.04 -67.47
C MET A 1 0.36 35.26 -66.56
N LYS A 2 1.27 34.39 -67.06
CA LYS A 2 2.65 34.70 -67.53
C LYS A 2 3.43 35.45 -66.42
N THR A 3 4.54 35.01 -65.82
CA THR A 3 5.68 34.12 -66.22
C THR A 3 6.51 33.79 -64.95
N ASN A 4 6.91 32.53 -64.70
CA ASN A 4 8.21 31.86 -64.96
C ASN A 4 9.47 32.39 -64.22
N LEU A 5 10.22 31.47 -63.58
CA LEU A 5 11.65 31.11 -63.77
C LEU A 5 12.22 30.53 -62.45
N LEU A 6 12.29 29.21 -62.22
CA LEU A 6 13.30 28.21 -62.65
C LEU A 6 14.78 28.50 -62.24
N ARG A 7 15.24 27.60 -61.35
CA ARG A 7 16.57 26.94 -61.25
C ARG A 7 17.78 27.70 -60.69
N ALA A 8 18.25 27.20 -59.55
CA ALA A 8 19.64 26.74 -59.41
C ALA A 8 19.68 25.50 -58.50
N ILE A 9 20.19 24.39 -59.05
CA ILE A 9 20.58 23.17 -58.34
C ILE A 9 22.11 23.17 -58.36
N MET A 10 22.78 22.95 -57.22
CA MET A 10 23.94 22.06 -57.12
C MET A 10 24.31 21.79 -55.64
N PRO A 11 24.98 20.64 -55.36
CA PRO A 11 24.84 19.90 -54.11
C PRO A 11 26.10 19.99 -53.23
N LEU A 12 26.18 19.07 -52.26
CA LEU A 12 27.39 18.53 -51.60
C LEU A 12 27.63 19.07 -50.17
N VAL A 13 27.37 18.25 -49.15
CA VAL A 13 28.35 17.37 -48.47
C VAL A 13 27.72 16.83 -47.19
N LEU A 14 27.78 15.50 -47.11
CA LEU A 14 27.63 14.59 -45.99
C LEU A 14 28.15 15.08 -44.63
N VAL A 15 27.32 14.99 -43.58
CA VAL A 15 27.82 14.71 -42.21
C VAL A 15 26.99 13.58 -41.62
N LEU A 16 27.60 12.39 -41.58
CA LEU A 16 27.25 11.28 -40.69
C LEU A 16 27.67 11.65 -39.27
N THR A 17 26.74 11.66 -38.32
CA THR A 17 27.07 11.33 -36.92
C THR A 17 25.90 10.63 -36.22
N LEU A 18 26.05 9.30 -36.14
CA LEU A 18 25.81 8.43 -34.99
C LEU A 18 24.44 8.46 -34.29
N VAL A 19 23.73 7.34 -34.46
CA VAL A 19 22.77 6.76 -33.50
C VAL A 19 23.35 6.84 -32.09
N SER A 20 22.65 7.50 -31.17
CA SER A 20 22.87 7.35 -29.74
C SER A 20 21.68 6.61 -29.14
N CYS A 21 21.86 5.30 -28.94
CA CYS A 21 21.17 4.59 -27.87
C CYS A 21 21.83 5.03 -26.56
N SER A 22 21.07 5.68 -25.68
CA SER A 22 21.47 5.91 -24.29
C SER A 22 20.18 6.19 -23.53
N SER A 23 19.78 5.46 -22.50
CA SER A 23 20.34 4.30 -21.82
C SER A 23 19.16 3.63 -21.14
N ASP A 24 19.14 2.30 -21.12
CA ASP A 24 18.26 1.50 -20.28
C ASP A 24 18.61 1.83 -18.83
N ALA A 25 17.91 2.82 -18.26
CA ALA A 25 17.96 3.09 -16.84
C ALA A 25 16.94 2.14 -16.21
N THR A 26 17.38 0.91 -15.96
CA THR A 26 16.94 0.22 -14.76
C THR A 26 17.29 1.16 -13.61
N GLU A 27 16.35 2.02 -13.24
CA GLU A 27 16.32 2.59 -11.91
C GLU A 27 16.11 1.39 -10.99
N ASP A 28 17.21 0.75 -10.62
CA ASP A 28 17.31 0.07 -9.34
C ASP A 28 16.92 1.13 -8.32
N LEU A 29 15.64 1.12 -7.96
CA LEU A 29 15.10 1.81 -6.82
C LEU A 29 15.76 1.19 -5.59
N VAL A 30 17.03 1.53 -5.36
CA VAL A 30 17.69 1.36 -4.07
C VAL A 30 16.97 2.34 -3.16
N MET A 31 15.83 1.89 -2.65
CA MET A 31 15.11 2.60 -1.61
C MET A 31 16.04 2.73 -0.40
N PRO A 32 16.07 3.89 0.25
CA PRO A 32 16.90 4.08 1.42
C PRO A 32 16.49 3.05 2.48
N ALA A 33 17.48 2.33 3.01
CA ALA A 33 17.30 1.32 4.06
C ALA A 33 16.54 1.83 5.30
N ASP A 34 16.49 3.16 5.48
CA ASP A 34 15.75 3.83 6.55
C ASP A 34 14.21 3.71 6.43
N ALA A 35 13.64 3.45 5.26
CA ALA A 35 12.18 3.25 5.14
C ALA A 35 11.71 2.01 5.93
N ALA A 36 12.54 0.98 6.04
CA ALA A 36 12.26 -0.22 6.84
C ALA A 36 12.37 0.01 8.36
N THR A 37 12.81 1.20 8.81
CA THR A 37 12.99 1.56 10.23
C THR A 37 11.94 2.54 10.76
N ALA A 38 10.83 2.74 10.03
CA ALA A 38 9.73 3.55 10.50
C ALA A 38 9.16 2.97 11.80
N LYS A 39 9.55 3.55 12.93
CA LYS A 39 9.06 3.16 14.25
C LYS A 39 7.58 3.51 14.36
N TYR A 40 6.75 2.50 14.55
CA TYR A 40 5.31 2.67 14.77
C TYR A 40 5.00 2.44 16.25
N ASP A 41 4.45 3.46 16.91
CA ASP A 41 4.04 3.37 18.31
C ASP A 41 2.59 2.87 18.40
N TYR A 42 2.41 1.63 18.85
CA TYR A 42 1.11 1.00 18.93
C TYR A 42 0.33 1.50 20.14
N ASN A 43 -0.93 1.88 19.92
CA ASN A 43 -1.86 2.11 21.02
C ASN A 43 -2.51 0.79 21.48
N ASN A 44 -3.17 0.83 22.64
CA ASN A 44 -3.81 -0.35 23.23
C ASN A 44 -4.90 -0.98 22.33
N ASP A 45 -5.62 -0.17 21.53
CA ASP A 45 -6.65 -0.71 20.62
C ASP A 45 -6.02 -1.48 19.46
N GLU A 46 -4.87 -1.03 18.95
CA GLU A 46 -4.12 -1.69 17.87
C GLU A 46 -3.50 -3.01 18.38
N LEU A 47 -2.90 -3.00 19.57
CA LEU A 47 -2.40 -4.23 20.21
C LEU A 47 -3.52 -5.23 20.47
N ALA A 48 -4.66 -4.76 21.01
CA ALA A 48 -5.83 -5.61 21.22
C ALA A 48 -6.40 -6.17 19.90
N LEU A 49 -6.29 -5.43 18.80
CA LEU A 49 -6.69 -5.92 17.47
C LEU A 49 -5.76 -7.03 16.98
N PHE A 50 -4.45 -6.88 17.16
CA PHE A 50 -3.48 -7.93 16.83
C PHE A 50 -3.75 -9.21 17.62
N ASP A 51 -3.95 -9.09 18.92
CA ASP A 51 -4.26 -10.22 19.79
C ASP A 51 -5.56 -10.90 19.35
N ALA A 52 -6.62 -10.14 19.10
CA ALA A 52 -7.91 -10.69 18.69
C ALA A 52 -7.81 -11.46 17.36
N ILE A 53 -7.11 -10.91 16.36
CA ILE A 53 -6.90 -11.59 15.07
C ILE A 53 -6.10 -12.87 15.26
N ASN A 54 -5.01 -12.83 16.02
CA ASN A 54 -4.15 -14.00 16.24
C ASN A 54 -4.83 -15.08 17.06
N GLN A 55 -5.58 -14.72 18.11
CA GLN A 55 -6.41 -15.67 18.87
C GLN A 55 -7.45 -16.34 17.97
N TYR A 56 -8.10 -15.58 17.09
CA TYR A 56 -9.03 -16.16 16.11
C TYR A 56 -8.32 -17.14 15.19
N ARG A 57 -7.17 -16.74 14.60
CA ARG A 57 -6.40 -17.60 13.69
C ARG A 57 -5.96 -18.89 14.37
N GLU A 58 -5.45 -18.82 15.59
CA GLU A 58 -5.09 -19.99 16.38
C GLU A 58 -6.29 -20.91 16.64
N SER A 59 -7.46 -20.33 16.94
CA SER A 59 -8.69 -21.10 17.23
C SER A 59 -9.17 -21.95 16.05
N ILE A 60 -8.79 -21.58 14.82
CA ILE A 60 -9.11 -22.32 13.59
C ILE A 60 -7.89 -23.08 13.03
N GLY A 61 -6.81 -23.19 13.81
CA GLY A 61 -5.62 -23.97 13.45
C GLY A 61 -4.66 -23.28 12.48
N LEU A 62 -4.78 -21.97 12.29
CA LEU A 62 -3.84 -21.18 11.49
C LEU A 62 -2.71 -20.62 12.36
N SER A 63 -1.53 -20.42 11.75
CA SER A 63 -0.42 -19.74 12.41
C SER A 63 -0.73 -18.26 12.69
N THR A 64 -0.21 -17.75 13.80
CA THR A 64 -0.26 -16.32 14.12
C THR A 64 0.55 -15.49 13.13
N LEU A 65 0.14 -14.23 12.97
CA LEU A 65 0.79 -13.23 12.15
C LEU A 65 1.72 -12.38 13.00
N GLN A 66 2.87 -12.03 12.44
CA GLN A 66 3.84 -11.15 13.07
C GLN A 66 3.60 -9.68 12.68
N PRO A 67 3.55 -8.74 13.63
CA PRO A 67 3.37 -7.32 13.32
C PRO A 67 4.61 -6.75 12.62
N VAL A 68 4.40 -5.90 11.62
CA VAL A 68 5.45 -5.16 10.90
C VAL A 68 5.14 -3.67 10.96
N GLU A 69 6.02 -2.91 11.62
CA GLU A 69 5.82 -1.48 11.88
C GLU A 69 5.62 -0.68 10.59
N TYR A 70 6.37 -0.97 9.52
CA TYR A 70 6.18 -0.30 8.24
C TYR A 70 4.78 -0.50 7.64
N VAL A 71 4.20 -1.70 7.81
CA VAL A 71 2.86 -2.00 7.33
C VAL A 71 1.82 -1.21 8.15
N SER A 72 2.01 -1.11 9.46
CA SER A 72 1.18 -0.29 10.34
C SER A 72 1.29 1.20 10.03
N TYR A 73 2.49 1.69 9.69
CA TYR A 73 2.71 3.04 9.19
C TYR A 73 1.89 3.31 7.93
N LYS A 74 1.90 2.40 6.96
CA LYS A 74 1.07 2.51 5.74
C LYS A 74 -0.42 2.45 6.01
N SER A 75 -0.86 1.60 6.94
CA SER A 75 -2.24 1.60 7.43
C SER A 75 -2.63 2.95 8.03
N GLY A 76 -1.71 3.60 8.76
CA GLY A 76 -1.90 4.94 9.33
C GLY A 76 -2.07 6.02 8.27
N GLN A 77 -1.18 6.04 7.26
CA GLN A 77 -1.29 6.97 6.13
C GLN A 77 -2.65 6.84 5.41
N HIS A 78 -3.16 5.62 5.27
CA HIS A 78 -4.47 5.39 4.64
C HIS A 78 -5.64 5.88 5.52
N ASN A 79 -5.57 5.63 6.83
CA ASN A 79 -6.56 6.18 7.75
C ASN A 79 -6.58 7.72 7.72
N ASP A 80 -5.40 8.37 7.70
CA ASP A 80 -5.31 9.83 7.61
C ASP A 80 -5.94 10.35 6.32
N TYR A 81 -5.74 9.64 5.20
CA TYR A 81 -6.42 9.93 3.93
C TYR A 81 -7.94 9.78 4.05
N MET A 82 -8.43 8.63 4.52
CA MET A 82 -9.88 8.39 4.70
C MET A 82 -10.54 9.43 5.61
N ILE A 83 -9.83 9.88 6.66
CA ILE A 83 -10.28 10.98 7.52
C ILE A 83 -10.37 12.29 6.75
N SER A 84 -9.36 12.61 5.93
CA SER A 84 -9.31 13.87 5.16
C SER A 84 -10.42 14.00 4.11
N VAL A 85 -10.89 12.87 3.55
CA VAL A 85 -11.99 12.84 2.58
C VAL A 85 -13.34 12.45 3.23
N ASN A 86 -13.32 12.13 4.52
CA ASN A 86 -14.47 11.67 5.30
C ASN A 86 -15.23 10.49 4.67
N GLU A 87 -14.50 9.53 4.12
CA GLU A 87 -15.04 8.35 3.43
C GLU A 87 -14.15 7.12 3.68
N ILE A 88 -14.76 5.95 3.83
CA ILE A 88 -14.01 4.68 3.81
C ILE A 88 -13.81 4.23 2.37
N SER A 89 -12.57 3.91 2.01
CA SER A 89 -12.26 3.44 0.67
C SER A 89 -11.03 2.53 0.67
N HIS A 90 -10.79 1.90 -0.48
CA HIS A 90 -9.53 1.22 -0.80
C HIS A 90 -8.68 2.06 -1.76
N ASP A 91 -8.85 3.38 -1.76
CA ASP A 91 -8.12 4.25 -2.68
C ASP A 91 -6.61 4.09 -2.51
N PHE A 92 -5.91 4.14 -3.64
CA PHE A 92 -4.47 3.97 -3.73
C PHE A 92 -3.93 2.64 -3.18
N PHE A 93 -4.79 1.61 -3.09
CA PHE A 93 -4.39 0.29 -2.59
C PHE A 93 -3.28 -0.33 -3.45
N GLN A 94 -3.34 -0.17 -4.77
CA GLN A 94 -2.32 -0.72 -5.69
C GLN A 94 -0.94 -0.11 -5.41
N GLU A 95 -0.88 1.22 -5.25
CA GLU A 95 0.33 1.97 -4.95
C GLU A 95 0.86 1.63 -3.55
N ARG A 96 -0.02 1.58 -2.53
CA ARG A 96 0.35 1.13 -1.18
C ARG A 96 0.94 -0.28 -1.21
N SER A 97 0.27 -1.20 -1.90
CA SER A 97 0.68 -2.60 -2.02
C SER A 97 2.07 -2.71 -2.66
N GLN A 98 2.28 -2.05 -3.80
CA GLN A 98 3.58 -2.05 -4.48
C GLN A 98 4.69 -1.48 -3.60
N ASN A 99 4.40 -0.40 -2.87
CA ASN A 99 5.37 0.19 -1.97
C ASN A 99 5.72 -0.73 -0.78
N ILE A 100 4.72 -1.41 -0.19
CA ILE A 100 4.95 -2.41 0.85
C ILE A 100 5.79 -3.56 0.29
N MET A 101 5.44 -4.11 -0.88
CA MET A 101 6.21 -5.18 -1.52
C MET A 101 7.67 -4.79 -1.73
N ALA A 102 7.94 -3.58 -2.24
CA ALA A 102 9.28 -3.07 -2.48
C ALA A 102 10.09 -2.88 -1.19
N VAL A 103 9.48 -2.36 -0.12
CA VAL A 103 10.21 -2.00 1.12
C VAL A 103 10.41 -3.19 2.05
N VAL A 104 9.40 -4.05 2.22
CA VAL A 104 9.48 -5.15 3.20
C VAL A 104 9.69 -6.52 2.57
N GLY A 105 9.76 -6.60 1.25
CA GLY A 105 9.96 -7.84 0.49
C GLY A 105 8.74 -8.76 0.52
N ALA A 106 7.53 -8.20 0.56
CA ALA A 106 6.30 -8.99 0.54
C ALA A 106 6.02 -9.52 -0.87
N SER A 107 5.50 -10.74 -0.96
CA SER A 107 5.03 -11.36 -2.22
C SER A 107 3.53 -11.18 -2.46
N LYS A 108 2.77 -10.90 -1.39
CA LYS A 108 1.31 -10.69 -1.43
C LYS A 108 0.91 -9.67 -0.37
N VAL A 109 -0.08 -8.82 -0.67
CA VAL A 109 -0.63 -7.81 0.22
C VAL A 109 -2.14 -7.78 0.07
N ASN A 110 -2.90 -7.84 1.18
CA ASN A 110 -4.36 -7.64 1.19
C ASN A 110 -4.73 -6.62 2.29
N GLU A 111 -5.89 -5.97 2.17
CA GLU A 111 -6.34 -4.91 3.08
C GLU A 111 -7.78 -5.13 3.53
N ASN A 112 -8.02 -4.90 4.82
CA ASN A 112 -9.33 -4.73 5.42
C ASN A 112 -9.46 -3.30 5.94
N VAL A 113 -10.59 -2.65 5.66
CA VAL A 113 -10.95 -1.35 6.25
C VAL A 113 -12.23 -1.47 7.08
N ALA A 114 -12.41 -0.59 8.06
CA ALA A 114 -13.63 -0.51 8.85
C ALA A 114 -13.82 0.89 9.45
N TYR A 115 -15.03 1.16 9.94
CA TYR A 115 -15.41 2.46 10.46
C TYR A 115 -16.28 2.36 11.72
N ASN A 116 -15.91 3.17 12.71
CA ASN A 116 -16.67 3.48 13.91
C ASN A 116 -17.09 2.28 14.77
N TYR A 117 -16.25 1.26 14.85
CA TYR A 117 -16.37 0.21 15.86
C TYR A 117 -15.86 0.68 17.21
N SER A 118 -16.33 0.05 18.30
CA SER A 118 -15.95 0.46 19.66
C SER A 118 -14.75 -0.31 20.20
N THR A 119 -14.61 -1.59 19.82
CA THR A 119 -13.60 -2.53 20.34
C THR A 119 -12.96 -3.38 19.24
N ALA A 120 -11.76 -3.90 19.51
CA ALA A 120 -11.07 -4.87 18.66
C ALA A 120 -11.96 -6.07 18.28
N ASN A 121 -12.66 -6.67 19.25
CA ASN A 121 -13.56 -7.81 18.99
C ASN A 121 -14.74 -7.41 18.11
N SER A 122 -15.29 -6.21 18.25
CA SER A 122 -16.42 -5.77 17.41
C SER A 122 -16.03 -5.60 15.94
N VAL A 123 -14.87 -5.00 15.66
CA VAL A 123 -14.36 -4.87 14.27
C VAL A 123 -13.94 -6.23 13.70
N LEU A 124 -13.30 -7.10 14.49
CA LEU A 124 -12.97 -8.46 14.07
C LEU A 124 -14.23 -9.23 13.68
N ASN A 125 -15.26 -9.25 14.52
CA ASN A 125 -16.52 -9.94 14.23
C ASN A 125 -17.19 -9.38 12.95
N ALA A 126 -17.12 -8.08 12.72
CA ALA A 126 -17.62 -7.48 11.49
C ALA A 126 -16.85 -7.95 10.25
N TRP A 127 -15.52 -8.02 10.32
CA TRP A 127 -14.69 -8.57 9.24
C TRP A 127 -14.95 -10.05 9.02
N LEU A 128 -15.12 -10.85 10.07
CA LEU A 128 -15.43 -12.28 9.95
C LEU A 128 -16.82 -12.55 9.33
N ASN A 129 -17.76 -11.61 9.46
CA ASN A 129 -19.06 -11.69 8.80
C ASN A 129 -19.07 -11.19 7.35
N SER A 130 -17.97 -10.61 6.87
CA SER A 130 -17.79 -10.23 5.46
C SER A 130 -16.92 -11.27 4.76
N PRO A 131 -17.41 -11.99 3.73
CA PRO A 131 -16.63 -13.05 3.07
C PRO A 131 -15.26 -12.59 2.56
N GLY A 132 -15.17 -11.38 1.99
CA GLY A 132 -13.91 -10.81 1.51
C GLY A 132 -12.94 -10.50 2.63
N HIS A 133 -13.40 -9.85 3.70
CA HIS A 133 -12.54 -9.51 4.84
C HIS A 133 -12.11 -10.75 5.63
N LYS A 134 -13.01 -11.73 5.78
CA LYS A 134 -12.72 -13.03 6.37
C LYS A 134 -11.64 -13.77 5.59
N ALA A 135 -11.72 -13.78 4.26
CA ALA A 135 -10.71 -14.43 3.41
C ALA A 135 -9.31 -13.81 3.59
N ASN A 136 -9.21 -12.53 3.94
CA ASN A 136 -7.94 -11.89 4.28
C ASN A 136 -7.42 -12.36 5.65
N ILE A 137 -8.29 -12.41 6.66
CA ILE A 137 -7.93 -12.87 8.02
C ILE A 137 -7.53 -14.34 8.04
N GLU A 138 -8.19 -15.19 7.25
CA GLU A 138 -7.91 -16.63 7.14
C GLU A 138 -6.86 -16.96 6.06
N GLY A 139 -6.41 -15.95 5.31
CA GLY A 139 -5.51 -16.15 4.19
C GLY A 139 -4.12 -16.66 4.60
N ASP A 140 -3.42 -17.20 3.60
CA ASP A 140 -2.01 -17.56 3.71
C ASP A 140 -1.13 -16.30 3.77
N PHE A 141 -1.04 -15.73 4.96
CA PHE A 141 -0.22 -14.60 5.32
C PHE A 141 0.67 -14.97 6.51
N THR A 142 1.73 -14.20 6.70
CA THR A 142 2.76 -14.44 7.72
C THR A 142 2.91 -13.24 8.64
N HIS A 143 2.61 -12.05 8.13
CA HIS A 143 2.74 -10.80 8.85
C HIS A 143 1.52 -9.92 8.57
N PHE A 144 1.35 -8.91 9.41
CA PHE A 144 0.33 -7.89 9.26
C PHE A 144 0.79 -6.55 9.83
N GLY A 145 0.00 -5.52 9.61
CA GLY A 145 0.08 -4.25 10.32
C GLY A 145 -1.30 -3.62 10.38
N ALA A 146 -1.55 -2.79 11.36
CA ALA A 146 -2.82 -2.11 11.50
C ALA A 146 -2.64 -0.71 12.05
N SER A 147 -3.61 0.13 11.75
CA SER A 147 -3.74 1.44 12.36
C SER A 147 -5.19 1.70 12.73
N ILE A 148 -5.37 2.36 13.87
CA ILE A 148 -6.65 2.92 14.31
C ILE A 148 -6.45 4.42 14.53
N ARG A 149 -7.23 5.26 13.84
CA ARG A 149 -7.19 6.72 13.97
C ARG A 149 -8.57 7.26 14.32
N ILE A 150 -8.61 8.26 15.19
CA ILE A 150 -9.84 8.95 15.56
C ILE A 150 -9.93 10.22 14.74
N ASN A 151 -11.02 10.38 14.00
CA ASN A 151 -11.33 11.65 13.37
C ASN A 151 -11.57 12.70 14.48
N PRO A 152 -10.80 13.79 14.53
CA PRO A 152 -10.86 14.75 15.65
C PRO A 152 -12.16 15.56 15.69
N GLU A 153 -12.88 15.67 14.57
CA GLU A 153 -14.13 16.43 14.48
C GLU A 153 -15.34 15.60 14.92
N THR A 154 -15.34 14.30 14.59
CA THR A 154 -16.49 13.42 14.80
C THR A 154 -16.31 12.43 15.95
N GLY A 155 -15.08 12.23 16.42
CA GLY A 155 -14.73 11.21 17.41
C GLY A 155 -14.81 9.77 16.88
N LYS A 156 -15.08 9.57 15.60
CA LYS A 156 -15.25 8.25 14.99
C LYS A 156 -13.92 7.63 14.61
N LYS A 157 -13.79 6.31 14.84
CA LYS A 157 -12.58 5.54 14.54
C LYS A 157 -12.54 5.08 13.08
N TYR A 158 -11.40 5.22 12.43
CA TYR A 158 -11.05 4.63 11.14
C TYR A 158 -10.05 3.51 11.35
N TYR A 159 -10.25 2.40 10.65
CA TYR A 159 -9.46 1.18 10.79
C TYR A 159 -8.90 0.79 9.43
N THR A 160 -7.61 0.48 9.40
CA THR A 160 -6.96 -0.19 8.28
C THR A 160 -6.11 -1.32 8.84
N ASN A 161 -6.30 -2.54 8.34
CA ASN A 161 -5.49 -3.70 8.66
C ASN A 161 -5.00 -4.34 7.35
N ILE A 162 -3.68 -4.41 7.19
CA ILE A 162 -3.02 -4.92 6.00
C ILE A 162 -2.32 -6.23 6.37
N PHE A 163 -2.48 -7.24 5.52
CA PHE A 163 -1.88 -8.56 5.64
C PHE A 163 -0.81 -8.75 4.57
N ILE A 164 0.33 -9.35 4.91
CA ILE A 164 1.40 -9.61 3.95
C ILE A 164 1.95 -11.04 4.04
N LYS A 165 2.39 -11.57 2.89
CA LYS A 165 3.12 -12.84 2.79
C LYS A 165 4.59 -12.55 2.54
N LYS A 166 5.45 -13.11 3.39
CA LYS A 166 6.91 -13.05 3.32
C LYS A 166 7.47 -14.46 3.40
#